data_AF-A0A833W8A8-F1
#
_entry.id   AF-A0A833W8A8-F1
#
_cell.length_a   1.000
_cell.length_b   1.000
_cell.length_c   1.000
_cell.angle_alpha   90.00
_cell.angle_beta   90.00
_cell.angle_gamma   90.00
#
_symmetry.space_group_name_H-M   'P 1'
#
loop_
_entity.id
_entity.type
_entity.pdbx_description
1 polymer ?
#
loop_
_entity_poly.entity_id
_entity_poly.type
_entity_poly.pdbx_seq_one_letter_code
_entity_poly.pdbx_strand_id
1 'polypeptide(L)'
;MFKYQFFPSIKSITELSQSSNMRFMQFRAHDKYALHLSKMEKREKERGSHISYMFRLPFAAGSVFSASMLDTLLYQAFVKDYMITFVRLLLGVDQAPGSGFLTSPRRSLELQMRITKDDMWIRTYGRLYQKLCSTTCEIPIGIYRTQDTTVSDTSHCKSKCFFRWIDRQNFLFASTR
;
A
#
# COMPACT_ATOMS: atom_id res chain seq x y z
N MET A 1 -11.47 -15.78 -11.62
CA MET A 1 -11.12 -16.83 -10.63
C MET A 1 -9.98 -17.73 -11.11
N PHE A 2 -10.00 -18.22 -12.37
CA PHE A 2 -8.99 -19.14 -12.92
C PHE A 2 -7.53 -18.65 -12.89
N LYS A 3 -7.25 -17.35 -13.11
CA LYS A 3 -5.88 -16.81 -13.22
C LYS A 3 -5.00 -17.07 -11.98
N TYR A 4 -5.56 -17.05 -10.77
CA TYR A 4 -4.80 -17.22 -9.53
C TYR A 4 -4.38 -18.69 -9.29
N GLN A 5 -5.11 -19.63 -9.87
CA GLN A 5 -4.86 -21.06 -9.68
C GLN A 5 -3.70 -21.57 -10.56
N PHE A 6 -3.49 -20.96 -11.73
CA PHE A 6 -2.41 -21.34 -12.65
C PHE A 6 -1.08 -20.62 -12.37
N PHE A 7 -1.11 -19.39 -11.84
CA PHE A 7 0.09 -18.60 -11.60
C PHE A 7 0.06 -17.88 -10.24
N PRO A 8 0.34 -18.60 -9.13
CA PRO A 8 0.26 -18.04 -7.78
C PRO A 8 1.32 -16.95 -7.49
N SER A 9 2.39 -16.87 -8.28
CA SER A 9 3.46 -15.88 -8.15
C SER A 9 3.20 -14.56 -8.90
N ILE A 10 2.18 -14.51 -9.79
CA ILE A 10 1.89 -13.32 -10.58
C ILE A 10 1.10 -12.31 -9.74
N LYS A 11 1.63 -11.09 -9.62
CA LYS A 11 0.91 -9.93 -9.08
C LYS A 11 0.05 -9.32 -10.17
N SER A 12 -1.27 -9.31 -9.98
CA SER A 12 -2.24 -8.72 -10.92
C SER A 12 -3.05 -7.65 -10.20
N ILE A 13 -3.26 -6.52 -10.88
CA ILE A 13 -4.25 -5.51 -10.50
C ILE A 13 -5.52 -5.82 -11.28
N THR A 14 -6.67 -5.77 -10.63
CA THR A 14 -7.98 -6.06 -11.23
C THR A 14 -8.90 -4.87 -11.03
N GLU A 15 -9.47 -4.38 -12.11
CA GLU A 15 -10.53 -3.39 -12.05
C GLU A 15 -11.89 -4.08 -11.84
N LEU A 16 -12.71 -3.53 -10.94
CA LEU A 16 -14.07 -4.00 -10.70
C LEU A 16 -15.08 -2.87 -10.93
N SER A 17 -16.16 -3.20 -11.63
CA SER A 17 -17.31 -2.30 -11.77
C SER A 17 -18.00 -2.05 -10.42
N GLN A 18 -18.09 -3.08 -9.56
CA GLN A 18 -18.67 -2.97 -8.23
C GLN A 18 -17.65 -3.34 -7.15
N SER A 19 -17.41 -2.43 -6.20
CA SER A 19 -16.52 -2.66 -5.05
C SER A 19 -17.00 -3.81 -4.14
N SER A 20 -18.31 -4.10 -4.12
CA SER A 20 -18.89 -5.25 -3.43
C SER A 20 -18.28 -6.59 -3.88
N ASN A 21 -17.88 -6.72 -5.15
CA ASN A 21 -17.36 -7.94 -5.75
C ASN A 21 -15.93 -8.28 -5.33
N MET A 22 -15.23 -7.38 -4.62
CA MET A 22 -13.86 -7.62 -4.14
C MET A 22 -13.73 -8.89 -3.29
N ARG A 23 -14.82 -9.35 -2.65
CA ARG A 23 -14.83 -10.55 -1.81
C ARG A 23 -14.47 -11.83 -2.58
N PHE A 24 -14.70 -11.85 -3.89
CA PHE A 24 -14.43 -13.03 -4.73
C PHE A 24 -13.00 -13.07 -5.26
N MET A 25 -12.22 -12.00 -5.02
CA MET A 25 -10.83 -11.95 -5.45
C MET A 25 -9.95 -12.75 -4.48
N GLN A 26 -9.10 -13.62 -5.05
CA GLN A 26 -8.10 -14.39 -4.31
C GLN A 26 -8.66 -15.22 -3.15
N PHE A 27 -9.88 -15.76 -3.31
CA PHE A 27 -10.54 -16.56 -2.29
C PHE A 27 -9.77 -17.86 -1.98
N ARG A 28 -9.67 -18.17 -0.68
CA ARG A 28 -9.15 -19.45 -0.16
C ARG A 28 -10.14 -20.00 0.85
N ALA A 29 -10.47 -21.29 0.75
CA ALA A 29 -11.50 -21.92 1.57
C ALA A 29 -11.12 -21.99 3.07
N HIS A 30 -9.84 -22.12 3.40
CA HIS A 30 -9.35 -22.28 4.77
C HIS A 30 -8.42 -21.14 5.19
N ASP A 31 -8.96 -19.91 5.26
CA ASP A 31 -8.21 -18.74 5.74
C ASP A 31 -8.86 -18.15 7.00
N LYS A 32 -8.26 -18.45 8.17
CA LYS A 32 -8.70 -17.93 9.48
C LYS A 32 -8.55 -16.41 9.58
N TYR A 33 -7.54 -15.83 8.93
CA TYR A 33 -7.29 -14.39 8.96
C TYR A 33 -8.32 -13.64 8.11
N ALA A 34 -8.60 -14.13 6.90
CA ALA A 34 -9.66 -13.59 6.05
C ALA A 34 -11.04 -13.67 6.74
N LEU A 35 -11.32 -14.75 7.49
CA LEU A 35 -12.55 -14.89 8.26
C LEU A 35 -12.64 -13.84 9.38
N HIS A 36 -11.55 -13.62 10.12
CA HIS A 36 -11.51 -12.60 11.17
C HIS A 36 -11.78 -11.19 10.61
N LEU A 37 -11.10 -10.84 9.52
CA LEU A 37 -11.29 -9.55 8.84
C LEU A 37 -12.71 -9.37 8.30
N SER A 38 -13.34 -10.45 7.81
CA SER A 38 -14.75 -10.41 7.35
C SER A 38 -15.71 -10.06 8.50
N LYS A 39 -15.42 -10.52 9.73
CA LYS A 39 -16.21 -10.13 10.91
C LYS A 39 -16.00 -8.66 11.26
N MET A 40 -14.77 -8.15 11.16
CA MET A 40 -14.47 -6.73 11.36
C MET A 40 -15.17 -5.85 10.33
N GLU A 41 -15.11 -6.22 9.05
CA GLU A 41 -15.84 -5.54 7.97
C GLU A 41 -17.33 -5.45 8.30
N LYS A 42 -17.96 -6.57 8.69
CA LYS A 42 -19.38 -6.60 9.03
C LYS A 42 -19.71 -5.63 10.16
N ARG A 43 -18.91 -5.63 11.23
CA ARG A 43 -19.09 -4.74 12.38
C ARG A 43 -18.96 -3.26 12.01
N GLU A 44 -17.99 -2.92 11.17
CA GLU A 44 -17.81 -1.54 10.70
C GLU A 44 -18.91 -1.10 9.73
N LYS A 45 -19.44 -2.02 8.93
CA LYS A 45 -20.61 -1.76 8.09
C LYS A 45 -21.87 -1.52 8.93
N GLU A 46 -22.09 -2.30 9.98
CA GLU A 46 -23.19 -2.11 10.94
C GLU A 46 -23.09 -0.77 11.68
N ARG A 47 -21.88 -0.23 11.85
CA ARG A 47 -21.63 1.13 12.38
C ARG A 47 -21.85 2.26 11.37
N GLY A 48 -22.16 1.94 10.11
CA GLY A 48 -22.35 2.94 9.04
C GLY A 48 -21.07 3.40 8.35
N SER A 49 -19.97 2.65 8.46
CA SER A 49 -18.70 3.02 7.81
C SER A 49 -18.74 2.82 6.30
N HIS A 50 -18.49 3.90 5.55
CA HIS A 50 -18.40 3.89 4.09
C HIS A 50 -17.11 3.26 3.55
N ILE A 51 -16.13 2.96 4.42
CA ILE A 51 -14.83 2.36 4.07
C ILE A 51 -14.62 0.98 4.69
N SER A 52 -15.71 0.31 5.09
CA SER A 52 -15.66 -1.04 5.69
C SER A 52 -14.90 -2.06 4.82
N TYR A 53 -14.86 -1.87 3.51
CA TYR A 53 -14.09 -2.70 2.58
C TYR A 53 -12.56 -2.63 2.76
N MET A 54 -12.04 -1.66 3.55
CA MET A 54 -10.61 -1.53 3.86
C MET A 54 -10.03 -2.80 4.53
N PHE A 55 -10.87 -3.56 5.24
CA PHE A 55 -10.47 -4.81 5.88
C PHE A 55 -10.35 -5.99 4.91
N ARG A 56 -10.71 -5.84 3.63
CA ARG A 56 -10.59 -6.92 2.65
C ARG A 56 -9.15 -7.06 2.15
N LEU A 57 -8.62 -8.27 2.20
CA LEU A 57 -7.24 -8.58 1.77
C LEU A 57 -6.92 -8.11 0.34
N PRO A 58 -7.78 -8.32 -0.68
CA PRO A 58 -7.47 -7.86 -2.05
C PRO A 58 -7.36 -6.34 -2.16
N PHE A 59 -8.15 -5.61 -1.38
CA PHE A 59 -8.08 -4.14 -1.31
C PHE A 59 -6.80 -3.70 -0.60
N ALA A 60 -6.53 -4.22 0.61
CA ALA A 60 -5.34 -3.87 1.38
C ALA A 60 -4.03 -4.25 0.66
N ALA A 61 -4.05 -5.30 -0.17
CA ALA A 61 -2.94 -5.71 -1.00
C ALA A 61 -2.73 -4.80 -2.24
N GLY A 62 -3.66 -3.91 -2.57
CA GLY A 62 -3.61 -3.09 -3.79
C GLY A 62 -3.76 -3.92 -5.08
N SER A 63 -4.36 -5.11 -5.01
CA SER A 63 -4.60 -5.97 -6.18
C SER A 63 -5.95 -5.71 -6.84
N VAL A 64 -6.75 -4.82 -6.26
CA VAL A 64 -8.08 -4.47 -6.75
C VAL A 64 -8.30 -2.96 -6.70
N PHE A 65 -8.96 -2.44 -7.73
CA PHE A 65 -9.36 -1.04 -7.83
C PHE A 65 -10.79 -0.95 -8.40
N SER A 66 -11.55 0.06 -8.00
CA SER A 66 -12.87 0.35 -8.57
C SER A 66 -13.05 1.86 -8.69
N ALA A 67 -13.59 2.33 -9.82
CA ALA A 67 -13.86 3.76 -10.04
C ALA A 67 -14.72 4.38 -8.93
N SER A 68 -15.70 3.61 -8.40
CA SER A 68 -16.57 4.03 -7.29
C SER A 68 -15.83 4.42 -6.01
N MET A 69 -14.56 4.00 -5.84
CA MET A 69 -13.74 4.42 -4.70
C MET A 69 -13.33 5.89 -4.78
N LEU A 70 -13.38 6.49 -5.96
CA LEU A 70 -13.06 7.90 -6.19
C LEU A 70 -14.27 8.83 -5.98
N ASP A 71 -15.48 8.29 -5.82
CA ASP A 71 -16.69 9.09 -5.70
C ASP A 71 -16.60 10.05 -4.51
N THR A 72 -16.15 9.57 -3.34
CA THR A 72 -15.94 10.43 -2.16
C THR A 72 -14.92 11.54 -2.42
N LEU A 73 -13.90 11.29 -3.24
CA LEU A 73 -12.91 12.30 -3.63
C LEU A 73 -13.55 13.38 -4.49
N LEU A 74 -14.40 12.99 -5.46
CA LEU A 74 -15.13 13.95 -6.30
C LEU A 74 -16.07 14.83 -5.47
N TYR A 75 -16.79 14.25 -4.50
CA TYR A 75 -17.61 15.04 -3.57
C TYR A 75 -16.77 16.00 -2.73
N GLN A 76 -15.59 15.58 -2.27
CA GLN A 76 -14.69 16.45 -1.50
C GLN A 76 -14.05 17.55 -2.36
N ALA A 77 -13.80 17.27 -3.64
CA ALA A 77 -13.24 18.25 -4.57
C ALA A 77 -14.15 19.46 -4.78
N PHE A 78 -15.47 19.30 -4.61
CA PHE A 78 -16.41 20.43 -4.66
C PHE A 78 -16.15 21.47 -3.56
N VAL A 79 -15.72 21.03 -2.38
CA VAL A 79 -15.42 21.93 -1.23
C VAL A 79 -13.95 22.37 -1.25
N LYS A 80 -13.10 21.60 -1.94
CA LYS A 80 -11.65 21.75 -1.91
C LYS A 80 -11.12 21.71 -3.35
N ASP A 81 -11.06 22.89 -3.97
CA ASP A 81 -10.64 23.06 -5.37
C ASP A 81 -9.23 22.52 -5.65
N TYR A 82 -8.38 22.45 -4.63
CA TYR A 82 -7.02 21.92 -4.73
C TYR A 82 -6.95 20.39 -4.84
N MET A 83 -8.04 19.65 -4.56
CA MET A 83 -7.98 18.18 -4.52
C MET A 83 -7.72 17.56 -5.89
N ILE A 84 -8.36 18.05 -6.94
CA ILE A 84 -8.17 17.52 -8.30
C ILE A 84 -6.74 17.80 -8.78
N THR A 85 -6.27 19.04 -8.63
CA THR A 85 -4.91 19.45 -8.99
C THR A 85 -3.87 18.63 -8.22
N PHE A 86 -4.07 18.43 -6.92
CA PHE A 86 -3.17 17.64 -6.08
C PHE A 86 -3.08 16.18 -6.54
N VAL A 87 -4.22 15.53 -6.83
CA VAL A 87 -4.25 14.14 -7.30
C VAL A 87 -3.62 14.01 -8.69
N ARG A 88 -3.85 14.97 -9.60
CA ARG A 88 -3.25 14.97 -10.94
C ARG A 88 -1.73 15.10 -10.91
N LEU A 89 -1.20 15.97 -10.04
CA LEU A 89 0.23 16.07 -9.78
C LEU A 89 0.78 14.78 -9.17
N LEU A 90 0.08 14.19 -8.19
CA LEU A 90 0.50 12.97 -7.51
C LEU A 90 0.57 11.76 -8.45
N LEU A 91 -0.38 11.65 -9.38
CA LEU A 91 -0.40 10.62 -10.42
C LEU A 91 0.59 10.92 -11.57
N GLY A 92 1.15 12.12 -11.63
CA GLY A 92 2.04 12.57 -12.69
C GLY A 92 1.34 12.94 -14.01
N VAL A 93 0.01 13.11 -13.99
CA VAL A 93 -0.79 13.53 -15.15
C VAL A 93 -0.47 14.98 -15.53
N ASP A 94 -0.38 15.85 -14.53
CA ASP A 94 0.08 17.22 -14.71
C ASP A 94 1.52 17.34 -14.18
N GLN A 95 2.28 18.25 -14.78
CA GLN A 95 3.64 18.61 -14.34
C GLN A 95 3.72 20.12 -14.21
N ALA A 96 4.19 20.61 -13.06
CA ALA A 96 4.39 22.02 -12.82
C ALA A 96 5.86 22.29 -12.44
N PRO A 97 6.43 23.46 -12.78
CA PRO A 97 7.76 23.81 -12.30
C PRO A 97 7.82 23.72 -10.76
N GLY A 98 8.80 22.97 -10.24
CA GLY A 98 8.92 22.71 -8.80
C GLY A 98 8.03 21.59 -8.24
N SER A 99 7.27 20.86 -9.07
CA SER A 99 6.52 19.68 -8.60
C SER A 99 7.41 18.45 -8.45
N GLY A 100 7.09 17.61 -7.47
CA GLY A 100 7.74 16.31 -7.25
C GLY A 100 7.01 15.14 -7.92
N PHE A 101 7.57 13.93 -7.79
CA PHE A 101 6.97 12.68 -8.28
C PHE A 101 6.98 11.59 -7.21
N LEU A 102 6.03 10.65 -7.34
CA LEU A 102 5.99 9.46 -6.50
C LEU A 102 6.99 8.43 -6.97
N THR A 103 7.87 8.02 -6.05
CA THR A 103 8.87 6.99 -6.34
C THR A 103 8.76 5.83 -5.37
N SER A 104 9.00 4.63 -5.91
CA SER A 104 9.22 3.44 -5.10
C SER A 104 10.68 3.01 -5.26
N PRO A 105 11.36 2.59 -4.17
CA PRO A 105 12.78 2.26 -4.18
C PRO A 105 13.12 1.05 -5.06
N ARG A 106 12.10 0.29 -5.52
CA ARG A 106 12.30 -0.91 -6.33
C ARG A 106 12.36 -0.65 -7.84
N ARG A 107 11.96 0.54 -8.30
CA ARG A 107 11.92 0.87 -9.74
C ARG A 107 12.93 1.91 -10.20
N SER A 108 13.58 2.63 -9.30
CA SER A 108 14.71 3.50 -9.63
C SER A 108 16.01 2.68 -9.68
N LEU A 109 16.15 1.90 -10.75
CA LEU A 109 17.45 1.45 -11.27
C LEU A 109 18.08 2.72 -11.87
N GLU A 110 18.79 3.59 -11.15
CA GLU A 110 20.15 3.41 -10.64
C GLU A 110 20.49 4.40 -9.50
N LEU A 111 19.51 5.13 -8.91
CA LEU A 111 19.85 6.30 -8.09
C LEU A 111 19.16 6.49 -6.74
N GLN A 112 18.29 5.58 -6.26
CA GLN A 112 17.62 5.82 -4.97
C GLN A 112 17.82 4.71 -3.94
N MET A 113 18.14 5.17 -2.73
CA MET A 113 18.62 4.41 -1.59
C MET A 113 17.85 3.11 -1.37
N ARG A 114 18.51 1.98 -1.67
CA ARG A 114 18.20 0.72 -1.00
C ARG A 114 18.64 0.90 0.45
N ILE A 115 17.73 0.86 1.40
CA ILE A 115 18.09 0.84 2.82
C ILE A 115 19.04 -0.36 3.01
N THR A 116 20.33 -0.08 3.21
CA THR A 116 21.39 -1.09 3.19
C THR A 116 21.55 -1.73 4.56
N LYS A 117 22.45 -2.72 4.67
CA LYS A 117 22.83 -3.32 5.97
C LYS A 117 23.23 -2.22 6.97
N ASP A 118 23.87 -1.17 6.50
CA ASP A 118 24.43 -0.11 7.35
C ASP A 118 23.34 0.80 7.94
N ASP A 119 22.13 0.75 7.38
CA ASP A 119 20.95 1.44 7.88
C ASP A 119 20.17 0.64 8.94
N MET A 120 20.76 -0.45 9.45
CA MET A 120 20.13 -1.28 10.47
C MET A 120 19.80 -0.56 11.79
N TRP A 121 20.39 0.62 12.02
CA TRP A 121 20.09 1.48 13.16
C TRP A 121 18.71 2.15 13.07
N ILE A 122 18.10 2.20 11.86
CA ILE A 122 16.81 2.84 11.59
C ILE A 122 15.66 1.92 12.03
N ARG A 123 15.37 1.91 13.33
CA ARG A 123 14.34 1.02 13.89
C ARG A 123 12.92 1.59 13.86
N THR A 124 12.76 2.86 13.52
CA THR A 124 11.50 3.59 13.58
C THR A 124 11.26 4.39 12.31
N TYR A 125 9.99 4.60 11.97
CA TYR A 125 9.62 5.44 10.83
C TYR A 125 10.14 6.87 10.97
N GLY A 126 10.20 7.41 12.19
CA GLY A 126 10.74 8.75 12.43
C GLY A 126 12.22 8.89 12.07
N ARG A 127 13.05 7.88 12.37
CA ARG A 127 14.47 7.87 11.96
C ARG A 127 14.62 7.74 10.44
N LEU A 128 13.74 6.97 9.81
CA LEU A 128 13.70 6.85 8.35
C LEU A 128 13.37 8.21 7.72
N TYR A 129 12.34 8.89 8.24
CA TYR A 129 11.96 10.24 7.82
C TYR A 129 13.13 11.22 7.94
N GLN A 130 13.79 11.26 9.11
CA GLN A 130 14.93 12.15 9.34
C GLN A 130 16.06 11.91 8.33
N LYS A 131 16.44 10.65 8.11
CA LYS A 131 17.49 10.30 7.16
C LYS A 131 17.13 10.80 5.76
N LEU A 132 15.97 10.40 5.23
CA LEU A 132 15.57 10.72 3.85
C LEU A 132 15.48 12.23 3.60
N CYS A 133 14.89 12.98 4.54
CA CYS A 133 14.83 14.43 4.42
C CYS A 133 16.24 15.07 4.46
N SER A 134 17.18 14.52 5.24
CA SER A 134 18.54 15.06 5.34
C SER A 134 19.48 14.66 4.20
N THR A 135 19.25 13.51 3.54
CA THR A 135 20.18 12.96 2.55
C THR A 135 19.70 13.10 1.12
N THR A 136 18.41 12.88 0.87
CA THR A 136 17.83 12.80 -0.48
C THR A 136 16.73 13.83 -0.71
N CYS A 137 16.38 14.63 0.31
CA CYS A 137 15.23 15.54 0.30
C CYS A 137 13.92 14.81 -0.05
N GLU A 138 13.82 13.53 0.30
CA GLU A 138 12.64 12.71 0.05
C GLU A 138 11.72 12.69 1.27
N ILE A 139 10.42 12.78 1.02
CA ILE A 139 9.39 12.75 2.06
C ILE A 139 8.68 11.39 1.99
N PRO A 140 8.86 10.48 2.98
CA PRO A 140 8.12 9.23 3.00
C PRO A 140 6.63 9.48 3.30
N ILE A 141 5.77 8.92 2.46
CA ILE A 141 4.31 9.03 2.56
C ILE A 141 3.73 7.79 3.25
N GLY A 142 4.27 6.61 2.94
CA GLY A 142 3.71 5.37 3.45
C GLY A 142 4.62 4.17 3.25
N ILE A 143 4.29 3.09 3.97
CA ILE A 143 5.00 1.82 3.93
C ILE A 143 4.03 0.74 3.50
N TYR A 144 4.31 0.07 2.38
CA TYR A 144 3.54 -1.08 1.93
C TYR A 144 4.18 -2.38 2.44
N ARG A 145 3.52 -2.98 3.45
CA ARG A 145 3.98 -4.17 4.16
C ARG A 145 3.52 -5.47 3.51
N THR A 146 4.47 -6.31 3.15
CA THR A 146 4.22 -7.71 2.81
C THR A 146 4.51 -8.59 4.02
N GLN A 147 3.49 -9.22 4.60
CA GLN A 147 3.66 -10.29 5.59
C GLN A 147 3.44 -11.64 4.91
N ASP A 148 4.31 -12.62 5.21
CA ASP A 148 4.12 -14.00 4.77
C ASP A 148 3.18 -14.68 5.76
N THR A 149 1.89 -14.80 5.40
CA THR A 149 0.84 -15.43 6.24
C THR A 149 0.94 -16.95 6.32
N THR A 150 1.97 -17.57 5.73
CA THR A 150 2.18 -19.03 5.71
C THR A 150 2.89 -19.58 6.95
N VAL A 151 3.33 -18.73 7.89
CA VAL A 151 4.01 -19.18 9.12
C VAL A 151 3.14 -18.88 10.33
N SER A 152 2.16 -19.75 10.56
CA SER A 152 1.60 -19.96 11.88
C SER A 152 2.53 -20.90 12.64
N ASP A 153 3.66 -20.41 13.14
CA ASP A 153 4.40 -21.06 14.22
C ASP A 153 5.19 -20.03 15.03
N THR A 154 4.73 -19.86 16.26
CA THR A 154 5.37 -19.16 17.37
C THR A 154 6.66 -19.87 17.76
N SER A 155 7.83 -19.34 17.41
CA SER A 155 9.01 -19.24 18.31
C SER A 155 10.25 -18.67 17.59
N HIS A 156 10.93 -17.74 18.26
CA HIS A 156 12.34 -17.38 18.07
C HIS A 156 12.82 -16.86 16.68
N CYS A 157 12.64 -15.56 16.41
CA CYS A 157 13.69 -14.78 15.71
C CYS A 157 13.52 -13.26 15.81
N LYS A 158 14.02 -12.62 16.89
CA LYS A 158 14.00 -11.15 16.99
C LYS A 158 15.06 -10.47 16.11
N SER A 159 16.13 -11.17 15.72
CA SER A 159 17.28 -10.57 15.02
C SER A 159 17.23 -10.73 13.48
N LYS A 160 16.59 -11.78 12.92
CA LYS A 160 16.44 -11.93 11.45
C LYS A 160 15.19 -11.25 10.87
N CYS A 161 14.22 -10.87 11.71
CA CYS A 161 12.99 -10.21 11.26
C CYS A 161 13.22 -8.80 10.70
N PHE A 162 14.21 -8.07 11.22
CA PHE A 162 14.44 -6.68 10.85
C PHE A 162 15.08 -6.52 9.47
N PHE A 163 16.04 -7.40 9.12
CA PHE A 163 16.64 -7.41 7.78
C PHE A 163 15.58 -7.69 6.69
N ARG A 164 14.65 -8.60 7.01
CA ARG A 164 13.48 -8.91 6.17
C ARG A 164 12.43 -7.78 6.17
N TRP A 165 12.41 -6.95 7.21
CA TRP A 165 11.53 -5.78 7.34
C TRP A 165 11.98 -4.60 6.49
N ILE A 166 13.24 -4.47 6.11
CA ILE A 166 13.65 -3.41 5.18
C ILE A 166 13.63 -3.90 3.73
N ASP A 167 14.15 -5.09 3.49
CA ASP A 167 14.39 -5.63 2.14
C ASP A 167 13.11 -6.04 1.40
N ARG A 168 11.98 -6.21 2.11
CA ARG A 168 10.67 -6.58 1.54
C ARG A 168 9.64 -5.45 1.49
N GLN A 169 9.96 -4.27 1.99
CA GLN A 169 8.98 -3.19 2.05
C GLN A 169 9.06 -2.34 0.80
N ASN A 170 7.92 -2.14 0.17
CA ASN A 170 7.82 -1.08 -0.83
C ASN A 170 7.51 0.21 -0.06
N PHE A 171 8.47 1.11 -0.01
CA PHE A 171 8.24 2.44 0.50
C PHE A 171 7.71 3.34 -0.60
N LEU A 172 6.84 4.28 -0.25
CA LEU A 172 6.38 5.32 -1.15
C LEU A 172 6.94 6.65 -0.67
N PHE A 173 7.71 7.31 -1.52
CA PHE A 173 8.31 8.61 -1.24
C PHE A 173 7.82 9.64 -2.26
N ALA A 174 7.66 10.88 -1.83
CA ALA A 174 7.65 12.04 -2.73
C ALA A 174 9.08 12.56 -2.84
N SER A 175 9.54 12.75 -4.08
CA SER A 175 10.83 13.37 -4.38
C SER A 175 10.59 14.65 -5.16
N THR A 176 11.14 15.77 -4.70
CA THR A 176 11.23 17.02 -5.48
C THR A 176 12.48 16.95 -6.35
N ARG A 177 12.38 17.41 -7.60
CA ARG A 177 13.58 17.63 -8.43
C ARG A 177 14.47 18.71 -7.84
#